data_AF-A0A7V7D533-F1
#
_entry.id   AF-A0A7V7D533-F1
#
_cell.length_a   1.000
_cell.length_b   1.000
_cell.length_c   1.000
_cell.angle_alpha   90.00
_cell.angle_beta   90.00
_cell.angle_gamma   90.00
#
_symmetry.space_group_name_H-M   'P 1'
#
loop_
_entity.id
_entity.type
_entity.pdbx_description
1 polymer ?
#
loop_
_entity_poly.entity_id
_entity_poly.type
_entity_poly.pdbx_seq_one_letter_code
_entity_poly.pdbx_strand_id
1 'polypeptide(L)' 'MRIIAQCPACGSVWLLDGSAADRRIRCRKCRMLFKVPKLDEVPKAVKVIKRARSTTYVDEDGKTYG' A
#
# COMPACT_ATOMS: atom_id res chain seq x y z
N MET A 1 15.29 -3.36 7.89
CA MET A 1 14.40 -4.02 6.89
C MET A 1 14.22 -3.09 5.69
N ARG A 2 13.97 -3.62 4.49
CA ARG A 2 13.77 -2.81 3.28
C ARG A 2 12.35 -2.98 2.76
N ILE A 3 11.69 -1.88 2.37
CA ILE A 3 10.35 -1.87 1.78
C ILE A 3 10.51 -1.63 0.28
N ILE A 4 9.96 -2.50 -0.55
CA ILE A 4 9.84 -2.24 -1.99
C ILE A 4 8.59 -1.38 -2.18
N ALA A 5 8.76 -0.13 -2.59
CA ALA A 5 7.65 0.77 -2.85
C ALA A 5 7.50 1.01 -4.35
N GLN A 6 6.25 0.93 -4.82
CA GLN A 6 5.87 1.29 -6.18
C GLN A 6 5.03 2.57 -6.14
N CYS A 7 5.36 3.54 -6.98
CA CYS A 7 4.57 4.76 -7.09
C CYS A 7 3.21 4.47 -7.73
N PRO A 8 2.08 4.89 -7.12
CA PRO A 8 0.75 4.64 -7.68
C PRO A 8 0.45 5.47 -8.95
N ALA A 9 1.14 6.59 -9.18
CA ALA A 9 0.93 7.40 -10.39
C ALA A 9 1.78 6.97 -11.59
N CYS A 10 3.09 6.75 -11.40
CA CYS A 10 4.00 6.49 -12.52
C CYS A 10 4.61 5.08 -12.54
N GLY A 11 4.23 4.22 -11.60
CA GLY A 11 4.67 2.82 -11.55
C GLY A 11 6.15 2.61 -11.21
N SER A 12 6.92 3.68 -10.96
CA SER A 12 8.34 3.54 -10.62
C SER A 12 8.53 2.83 -9.28
N VAL A 13 9.50 1.92 -9.23
CA VAL A 13 9.78 1.06 -8.08
C VAL A 13 11.13 1.45 -7.47
N TRP A 14 11.20 1.52 -6.14
CA TRP A 14 12.47 1.70 -5.44
C TRP A 14 12.43 1.10 -4.04
N LEU A 15 13.63 0.93 -3.46
CA LEU A 15 13.81 0.44 -2.11
C LEU A 15 13.78 1.61 -1.12
N LEU A 16 12.99 1.44 -0.07
CA LEU A 16 12.92 2.32 1.09
C LEU A 16 13.49 1.60 2.31
N ASP A 17 14.01 2.38 3.25
CA ASP A 17 14.32 1.88 4.57
C ASP A 17 13.04 1.60 5.37
N GLY A 18 13.09 0.68 6.33
CA GLY A 18 11.97 0.34 7.20
C GLY A 18 11.44 1.54 8.00
N SER A 19 12.29 2.54 8.28
CA SER A 19 11.89 3.82 8.88
C SER A 19 10.91 4.64 8.03
N ALA A 20 10.71 4.29 6.76
CA ALA A 20 9.73 4.93 5.89
C ALA A 20 8.30 4.42 6.11
N ALA A 21 8.09 3.35 6.89
CA ALA A 21 6.75 2.87 7.22
C ALA A 21 5.90 3.96 7.90
N ASP A 22 4.61 4.02 7.55
CA ASP A 22 3.63 5.04 7.98
C ASP A 22 3.94 6.49 7.55
N ARG A 23 5.03 6.73 6.80
CA ARG A 23 5.41 8.08 6.36
C ARG A 23 4.84 8.41 4.99
N ARG A 24 4.63 9.71 4.75
CA ARG A 24 4.36 10.24 3.41
C ARG A 24 5.67 10.51 2.70
N ILE A 25 5.82 9.96 1.50
CA ILE A 25 7.02 10.12 0.69
C ILE A 25 6.66 10.69 -0.68
N ARG A 26 7.61 11.40 -1.28
CA ARG A 26 7.51 11.87 -2.66
C ARG A 26 8.15 10.87 -3.60
N CYS A 27 7.48 10.58 -4.70
CA CYS A 27 8.07 9.85 -5.81
C CYS A 27 9.25 10.63 -6.40
N ARG A 28 10.38 9.95 -6.63
CA ARG A 28 11.58 10.56 -7.23
C ARG A 28 11.40 10.91 -8.72
N LYS A 29 10.43 10.30 -9.42
CA LYS A 29 10.12 10.58 -10.83
C LYS A 29 9.01 11.61 -10.99
N CYS A 30 7.79 11.30 -10.57
CA CYS A 30 6.62 12.16 -10.80
C CYS A 30 6.32 13.15 -9.68
N ARG A 31 7.09 13.12 -8.57
CA ARG A 31 6.91 13.97 -7.38
C ARG A 31 5.58 13.80 -6.64
N MET A 32 4.72 12.86 -7.04
CA MET A 32 3.49 12.54 -6.33
C MET A 32 3.80 12.15 -4.87
N LEU A 33 3.03 12.73 -3.94
CA LEU A 33 3.00 12.36 -2.54
C LEU A 33 2.11 11.13 -2.36
N PHE A 34 2.64 10.09 -1.71
CA PHE A 34 1.85 8.92 -1.31
C PHE A 34 2.30 8.43 0.07
N LYS A 35 1.38 7.75 0.76
CA LYS A 35 1.64 7.19 2.09
C LYS A 35 2.20 5.77 1.95
N VAL A 36 3.28 5.48 2.68
CA VAL A 36 3.76 4.12 2.86
C VAL A 36 2.94 3.49 3.99
N PRO A 37 2.28 2.34 3.76
CA PRO A 37 1.49 1.68 4.80
C PRO A 37 2.37 1.22 5.97
N LYS A 38 1.74 0.96 7.13
CA LYS A 38 2.47 0.34 8.24
C LYS A 38 2.82 -1.10 7.89
N LEU A 39 3.91 -1.60 8.46
CA LEU A 39 4.37 -2.96 8.18
C LEU A 39 3.37 -4.04 8.62
N ASP A 40 2.56 -3.77 9.66
CA ASP A 40 1.51 -4.68 10.14
C ASP A 40 0.22 -4.62 9.30
N GLU A 41 0.04 -3.57 8.49
CA GLU A 41 -1.11 -3.41 7.61
C GLU A 41 -0.94 -4.21 6.31
N VAL A 42 0.30 -4.34 5.80
CA VAL A 42 0.57 -5.05 4.54
C VAL A 42 0.08 -6.51 4.57
N PRO A 43 0.38 -7.32 5.61
CA PRO A 43 -0.13 -8.69 5.68
C PRO A 43 -1.66 -8.77 5.77
N LYS A 44 -2.31 -7.80 6.42
CA LYS A 44 -3.78 -7.72 6.50
C LYS A 44 -4.37 -7.47 5.11
N ALA A 45 -3.82 -6.50 4.37
CA ALA A 45 -4.24 -6.21 3.01
C ALA A 45 -4.04 -7.41 2.06
N VAL A 46 -2.89 -8.08 2.14
CA VAL A 46 -2.62 -9.29 1.33
C VAL A 46 -3.62 -10.41 1.62
N LYS A 47 -4.04 -10.60 2.88
CA LYS A 47 -5.08 -11.59 3.22
C LYS A 47 -6.42 -11.27 2.55
N VAL A 48 -6.79 -9.99 2.51
CA VAL A 48 -8.04 -9.54 1.84
C VAL A 48 -7.94 -9.78 0.34
N ILE A 49 -6.84 -9.33 -0.30
CA ILE A 49 -6.63 -9.51 -1.75
C ILE A 49 -6.63 -10.99 -2.15
N LYS A 50 -6.02 -11.87 -1.36
CA LYS A 50 -6.01 -13.31 -1.63
C LYS A 50 -7.39 -13.97 -1.49
N ARG A 51 -8.25 -13.44 -0.63
CA ARG A 51 -9.62 -13.95 -0.45
C ARG A 51 -10.58 -13.40 -1.50
N ALA A 52 -10.33 -12.17 -1.96
CA ALA A 52 -11.12 -11.53 -3.00
C ALA A 52 -10.96 -12.29 -4.33
N ARG A 53 -12.04 -12.91 -4.81
CA ARG A 53 -12.10 -13.51 -6.16
C ARG A 53 -12.47 -12.48 -7.24
N SER A 54 -13.04 -11.36 -6.82
CA SER A 54 -13.59 -10.28 -7.67
C SER A 54 -13.59 -8.95 -6.89
N THR A 55 -14.15 -7.90 -7.50
CA THR A 55 -14.38 -6.59 -6.86
C THR A 55 -14.99 -6.77 -5.47
N THR A 56 -14.30 -6.23 -4.45
CA THR A 56 -14.74 -6.28 -3.05
C THR A 56 -15.30 -4.93 -2.65
N TYR A 57 -16.54 -4.91 -2.15
CA TYR A 57 -17.18 -3.73 -1.59
C TYR A 57 -16.88 -3.65 -0.09
N VAL A 58 -16.77 -2.44 0.45
CA VAL A 58 -16.43 -2.22 1.86
C VAL A 58 -17.39 -1.18 2.44
N ASP A 59 -17.99 -1.48 3.61
CA ASP A 59 -18.87 -0.54 4.33
C ASP A 59 -18.07 0.46 5.19
N GLU A 60 -18.78 1.36 5.87
CA GLU A 60 -18.21 2.35 6.79
C GLU A 60 -17.54 1.75 8.03
N ASP A 61 -17.95 0.54 8.44
CA ASP A 61 -17.35 -0.23 9.54
C ASP A 61 -16.10 -1.03 9.10
N GLY A 62 -15.77 -1.02 7.81
CA GLY A 62 -14.68 -1.80 7.23
C GLY A 62 -15.01 -3.27 6.99
N LYS A 63 -16.29 -3.68 7.02
CA LYS A 63 -16.70 -5.02 6.62
C LYS A 63 -16.58 -5.16 5.10
N THR A 64 -15.96 -6.25 4.68
CA THR A 64 -15.75 -6.56 3.26
C THR A 64 -16.84 -7.50 2.75
N TYR A 65 -17.41 -7.16 1.60
CA TYR A 65 -18.40 -7.94 0.86
C TYR A 65 -17.83 -8.28 -0.52
N GLY A 66 -18.00 -9.51 -0.96
CA GLY A 66 -17.45 -10.00 -2.22
C GLY A 66 -18.19 -11.22 -2.71
#